data_AF-A0A438FMY0-F1
#
_entry.id   AF-A0A438FMY0-F1
#
_cell.length_a   1.000
_cell.length_b   1.000
_cell.length_c   1.000
_cell.angle_alpha   90.00
_cell.angle_beta   90.00
_cell.angle_gamma   90.00
#
_symmetry.space_group_name_H-M   'P 1'
#
loop_
_entity.id
_entity.type
_entity.pdbx_description
1 polymer ?
#
loop_
_entity_poly.entity_id
_entity_poly.type
_entity_poly.pdbx_seq_one_letter_code
_entity_poly.pdbx_strand_id
1 'polypeptide(L)'
;MCATTFPLSSSTVYSLIMNHSVQMGIHITLSHGILPSRPQDITVFGLLLATICLLLATVLNAKGNKKKGKRPPEPSGRWPLISHLHLLRADKLLHRTLGDMADKYGPIFCVRLGLKRALVVSGWEVAKECYTTNDKVFATRPRSLAIKLMGYDHGSFVFAPCGPYWSDALMIDLHLAFSFPQDEYNIWQQSIGSS
;
A
#
# COMPACT_ATOMS: atom_id res chain seq x y z
N MET A 1 -56.61 -21.36 54.19
CA MET A 1 -55.45 -20.58 54.67
C MET A 1 -54.22 -21.47 54.52
N CYS A 2 -53.12 -21.19 53.83
CA CYS A 2 -52.67 -20.11 52.96
C CYS A 2 -51.66 -20.77 51.99
N ALA A 3 -51.79 -20.55 50.67
CA ALA A 3 -50.73 -20.92 49.73
C ALA A 3 -49.62 -19.87 49.83
N THR A 4 -48.52 -20.20 50.50
CA THR A 4 -47.32 -19.37 50.57
C THR A 4 -46.65 -19.35 49.21
N THR A 5 -46.90 -18.29 48.43
CA THR A 5 -46.18 -18.05 47.18
C THR A 5 -44.90 -17.29 47.54
N PHE A 6 -43.76 -17.99 47.55
CA PHE A 6 -42.45 -17.36 47.73
C PHE A 6 -42.12 -16.46 46.52
N PRO A 7 -41.78 -15.17 46.71
CA PRO A 7 -41.31 -14.34 45.62
C PRO A 7 -39.84 -14.68 45.34
N LEU A 8 -39.59 -15.44 44.27
CA LEU A 8 -38.23 -15.62 43.74
C LEU A 8 -37.68 -14.26 43.29
N SER A 9 -36.53 -13.87 43.84
CA SER A 9 -35.80 -12.66 43.46
C SER A 9 -35.51 -12.65 41.95
N SER A 10 -35.62 -11.47 41.34
CA SER A 10 -35.32 -11.22 39.92
C SER A 10 -33.96 -11.82 39.50
N SER A 11 -32.94 -11.74 40.36
CA SER A 11 -31.61 -12.30 40.09
C SER A 11 -31.60 -13.83 39.92
N THR A 12 -32.42 -14.56 40.68
CA THR A 12 -32.53 -16.02 40.59
C THR A 12 -33.20 -16.42 39.28
N VAL A 13 -34.24 -15.69 38.87
CA VAL A 13 -34.94 -15.90 37.59
C VAL A 13 -34.01 -15.69 36.40
N TYR A 14 -33.21 -14.61 36.40
CA TYR A 14 -32.21 -14.37 35.35
C TYR A 14 -31.15 -15.47 35.27
N SER A 15 -30.66 -15.95 36.42
CA SER A 15 -29.68 -17.04 36.44
C SER A 15 -30.24 -18.35 35.89
N LEU A 16 -31.49 -18.68 36.18
CA LEU A 16 -32.15 -19.88 35.67
C LEU A 16 -32.38 -19.80 34.16
N ILE A 17 -32.81 -18.63 33.67
CA ILE A 17 -33.03 -18.38 32.23
C ILE A 17 -31.71 -18.46 31.47
N MET A 18 -30.64 -17.84 31.99
CA MET A 18 -29.31 -17.94 31.40
C MET A 18 -28.82 -19.39 31.38
N ASN A 19 -28.98 -20.13 32.48
CA ASN A 19 -28.51 -21.50 32.58
C ASN A 19 -29.29 -22.46 31.65
N HIS A 20 -30.61 -22.28 31.54
CA HIS A 20 -31.45 -23.04 30.62
C HIS A 20 -31.17 -22.69 29.14
N SER A 21 -30.88 -21.42 28.85
CA SER A 21 -30.49 -20.98 27.49
C SER A 21 -29.13 -21.55 27.08
N VAL A 22 -28.17 -21.62 28.02
CA VAL A 22 -26.87 -22.26 27.82
C VAL A 22 -27.03 -23.77 27.60
N GLN A 23 -27.84 -24.44 28.42
CA GLN A 23 -28.17 -25.87 28.25
C GLN A 23 -28.82 -26.17 26.89
N MET A 24 -29.79 -25.36 26.47
CA MET A 24 -30.43 -25.48 25.15
C MET A 24 -29.44 -25.23 24.01
N GLY A 25 -28.55 -24.24 24.12
CA GLY A 25 -27.48 -24.02 23.13
C GLY A 25 -26.54 -25.22 23.00
N ILE A 26 -26.18 -25.86 24.11
CA ILE A 26 -25.34 -27.07 24.13
C ILE A 26 -26.07 -28.27 23.51
N HIS A 27 -27.37 -28.44 23.79
CA HIS A 27 -28.16 -29.54 23.22
C HIS A 27 -28.43 -29.38 21.71
N ILE A 28 -28.65 -28.15 21.25
CA ILE A 28 -28.81 -27.81 19.82
C ILE A 28 -27.48 -28.05 19.08
N THR A 29 -26.34 -27.67 19.67
CA THR A 29 -25.02 -27.92 19.08
C THR A 29 -24.62 -29.39 19.04
N LEU A 30 -25.05 -30.20 20.01
CA LEU A 30 -24.87 -31.66 20.02
C LEU A 30 -25.81 -32.39 19.03
N SER A 31 -27.06 -31.94 18.87
CA SER A 31 -28.05 -32.60 18.00
C SER A 31 -27.86 -32.31 16.50
N HIS A 32 -27.30 -31.16 16.13
CA HIS A 32 -27.09 -30.79 14.72
C HIS A 32 -25.73 -31.20 14.14
N GLY A 33 -24.87 -31.90 14.89
CA GLY A 33 -23.60 -32.40 14.36
C GLY A 33 -22.65 -31.29 13.88
N ILE A 34 -22.72 -30.10 14.50
CA ILE A 34 -21.87 -28.94 14.17
C ILE A 34 -20.44 -29.10 14.77
N LEU A 35 -20.18 -30.19 15.49
CA LEU A 35 -18.82 -30.59 15.82
C LEU A 35 -18.16 -31.20 14.57
N PRO A 36 -16.99 -30.68 14.15
CA PRO A 36 -16.26 -31.23 13.01
C PRO A 36 -15.81 -32.65 13.37
N SER A 37 -16.59 -33.63 12.94
CA SER A 37 -16.38 -35.05 13.22
C SER A 37 -15.35 -35.67 12.26
N ARG A 38 -15.00 -34.96 11.18
CA ARG A 38 -13.94 -35.35 10.25
C ARG A 38 -12.81 -34.31 10.23
N PRO A 39 -11.53 -34.74 10.15
CA PRO A 39 -10.38 -33.83 10.17
C PRO A 39 -10.40 -32.82 9.01
N GLN A 40 -11.06 -33.16 7.90
CA GLN A 40 -11.28 -32.27 6.76
C GLN A 40 -12.21 -31.08 7.04
N ASP A 41 -13.11 -31.17 8.01
CA ASP A 41 -14.01 -30.07 8.34
C ASP A 41 -13.25 -29.01 9.16
N ILE A 42 -12.37 -29.45 10.06
CA ILE A 42 -11.51 -28.56 10.88
C ILE A 42 -10.60 -27.72 9.99
N THR A 43 -10.02 -28.31 8.95
CA THR A 43 -9.16 -27.58 8.00
C THR A 43 -9.96 -26.58 7.16
N VAL A 44 -11.17 -26.94 6.73
CA VAL A 44 -12.06 -26.04 5.99
C VAL A 44 -12.51 -24.86 6.85
N PHE A 45 -12.95 -25.10 8.09
CA PHE A 45 -13.31 -24.03 9.03
C PHE A 45 -12.11 -23.14 9.36
N GLY A 46 -10.92 -23.72 9.52
CA GLY A 46 -9.67 -22.96 9.73
C GLY A 46 -9.31 -22.06 8.55
N LEU A 47 -9.40 -22.56 7.32
CA LEU A 47 -9.16 -21.78 6.10
C LEU A 47 -10.21 -20.67 5.91
N LEU A 48 -11.48 -20.95 6.22
CA LEU A 48 -12.57 -20.00 6.11
C LEU A 48 -12.41 -18.88 7.15
N LEU A 49 -12.03 -19.20 8.38
CA LEU A 49 -11.72 -18.21 9.41
C LEU A 49 -10.47 -17.39 9.05
N ALA A 50 -9.42 -18.03 8.52
CA ALA A 50 -8.18 -17.35 8.11
C ALA A 50 -8.43 -16.36 6.97
N THR A 51 -9.22 -16.74 5.96
CA THR A 51 -9.58 -15.83 4.85
C THR A 51 -10.45 -14.67 5.33
N ILE A 52 -11.42 -14.90 6.22
CA ILE A 52 -12.21 -13.83 6.85
C ILE A 52 -11.32 -12.91 7.68
N CYS A 53 -10.39 -13.43 8.47
CA CYS A 53 -9.43 -12.65 9.24
C CYS A 53 -8.51 -11.81 8.34
N LEU A 54 -8.03 -12.35 7.22
CA LEU A 54 -7.23 -11.61 6.25
C LEU A 54 -8.05 -10.50 5.57
N LEU A 55 -9.31 -10.77 5.20
CA LEU A 55 -10.21 -9.76 4.65
C LEU A 55 -10.51 -8.65 5.68
N LEU A 56 -10.79 -9.00 6.93
CA LEU A 56 -10.97 -8.02 8.01
C LEU A 56 -9.70 -7.20 8.25
N ALA A 57 -8.53 -7.85 8.32
CA ALA A 57 -7.26 -7.16 8.50
C ALA A 57 -6.97 -6.19 7.35
N THR A 58 -7.24 -6.57 6.10
CA THR A 58 -7.07 -5.67 4.95
C THR A 58 -8.05 -4.50 4.96
N VAL A 59 -9.30 -4.70 5.37
CA VAL A 59 -10.31 -3.62 5.53
C VAL A 59 -9.95 -2.68 6.68
N LEU A 60 -9.49 -3.20 7.81
CA LEU A 60 -9.07 -2.41 8.97
C LEU A 60 -7.81 -1.61 8.66
N ASN A 61 -6.81 -2.23 8.01
CA ASN A 61 -5.61 -1.52 7.54
C ASN A 61 -5.93 -0.51 6.43
N ALA A 62 -6.95 -0.77 5.62
CA ALA A 62 -7.43 0.17 4.61
C ALA A 62 -8.08 1.41 5.24
N LYS A 63 -8.57 1.32 6.49
CA LYS A 63 -9.09 2.45 7.28
C LYS A 63 -7.96 3.24 7.97
N GLY A 64 -6.78 3.28 7.36
CA GLY A 64 -5.65 4.11 7.79
C GLY A 64 -5.96 5.60 7.77
N ASN A 65 -6.29 6.11 8.96
CA ASN A 65 -6.18 7.48 9.46
C ASN A 65 -6.46 8.60 8.43
N LYS A 66 -7.73 8.98 8.27
CA LYS A 66 -8.13 10.28 7.71
C LYS A 66 -7.69 11.38 8.68
N LYS A 67 -6.39 11.72 8.73
CA LYS A 67 -5.97 12.96 9.38
C LYS A 67 -6.63 14.11 8.64
N LYS A 68 -7.37 14.96 9.37
CA LYS A 68 -8.00 16.19 8.90
C LYS A 68 -6.92 17.18 8.46
N GLY A 69 -6.40 17.02 7.27
CA GLY A 69 -5.51 17.95 6.60
C GLY A 69 -5.86 17.97 5.12
N LYS A 70 -5.54 19.07 4.43
CA LYS A 70 -5.69 19.21 2.97
C LYS A 70 -4.81 18.18 2.27
N ARG A 71 -5.30 16.94 2.17
CA ARG A 71 -4.62 15.88 1.43
C ARG A 71 -4.96 16.02 -0.05
N PRO A 72 -4.02 15.71 -0.95
CA PRO A 72 -4.33 15.64 -2.36
C PRO A 72 -5.47 14.65 -2.61
N PRO A 73 -6.30 14.88 -3.63
CA PRO A 73 -7.33 13.93 -4.04
C PRO A 73 -6.70 12.55 -4.30
N GLU A 74 -7.39 11.49 -3.89
CA GLU A 74 -7.00 10.09 -4.10
C GLU A 74 -8.11 9.43 -4.94
N PRO A 75 -7.79 8.69 -6.02
CA PRO A 75 -8.79 8.04 -6.84
C PRO A 75 -9.58 7.00 -6.02
N SER A 76 -10.85 6.85 -6.35
CA SER A 76 -11.73 5.83 -5.79
C SER A 76 -11.47 4.46 -6.43
N GLY A 77 -11.75 3.37 -5.70
CA GLY A 77 -11.68 2.01 -6.24
C GLY A 77 -10.49 1.16 -5.77
N ARG A 78 -9.89 1.49 -4.62
CA ARG A 78 -8.75 0.75 -4.08
C ARG A 78 -9.08 -0.72 -3.72
N TRP A 79 -8.30 -1.66 -4.25
CA TRP A 79 -8.38 -3.08 -3.88
C TRP A 79 -7.55 -3.39 -2.62
N PRO A 80 -7.96 -4.35 -1.77
CA PRO A 80 -7.33 -4.65 -0.47
C PRO A 80 -5.85 -5.12 -0.52
N LEU A 81 -5.28 -5.37 -1.70
CA LEU A 81 -3.86 -5.75 -1.87
C LEU A 81 -3.19 -5.07 -3.07
N ILE A 82 -3.85 -5.11 -4.23
CA ILE A 82 -3.37 -4.54 -5.50
C ILE A 82 -3.51 -3.00 -5.52
N SER A 83 -4.31 -2.43 -4.60
CA SER A 83 -4.46 -1.00 -4.43
C SER A 83 -4.94 -0.30 -5.71
N HIS A 84 -4.29 0.77 -6.19
CA HIS A 84 -4.59 1.41 -7.49
C HIS A 84 -3.80 0.82 -8.66
N LEU A 85 -3.00 -0.23 -8.45
CA LEU A 85 -2.17 -0.80 -9.51
C LEU A 85 -3.03 -1.38 -10.65
N HIS A 86 -4.24 -1.84 -10.37
CA HIS A 86 -5.20 -2.32 -11.37
C HIS A 86 -5.67 -1.21 -12.35
N LEU A 87 -5.58 0.06 -11.96
CA LEU A 87 -5.88 1.21 -12.83
C LEU A 87 -4.71 1.55 -13.76
N LEU A 88 -3.50 1.08 -13.41
CA LEU A 88 -2.29 1.24 -14.21
C LEU A 88 -2.17 0.03 -15.13
N ARG A 89 -3.04 0.02 -16.15
CA ARG A 89 -3.10 -1.08 -17.11
C ARG A 89 -1.83 -1.11 -17.97
N ALA A 90 -1.34 -2.32 -18.26
CA ALA A 90 -0.08 -2.54 -18.98
C ALA A 90 -0.15 -2.29 -20.50
N ASP A 91 -1.35 -2.11 -21.04
CA ASP A 91 -1.60 -1.80 -22.46
C ASP A 91 -1.25 -0.35 -22.82
N LYS A 92 -1.23 0.56 -21.85
CA LYS A 92 -0.87 1.98 -22.03
C LYS A 92 0.39 2.32 -21.26
N LEU A 93 1.24 3.16 -21.86
CA LEU A 93 2.40 3.73 -21.17
C LEU A 93 2.00 4.42 -19.87
N LEU A 94 2.71 4.13 -18.78
CA LEU A 94 2.39 4.61 -17.43
C LEU A 94 2.20 6.12 -17.37
N HIS A 95 3.08 6.90 -18.02
CA HIS A 95 2.99 8.36 -18.02
C HIS A 95 1.72 8.88 -18.71
N ARG A 96 1.21 8.18 -19.75
CA ARG A 96 -0.04 8.56 -20.41
C ARG A 96 -1.25 8.21 -19.55
N THR A 97 -1.21 7.10 -18.83
CA THR A 97 -2.29 6.73 -17.89
C THR A 97 -2.35 7.71 -16.72
N LEU A 98 -1.20 8.14 -16.21
CA LEU A 98 -1.11 9.17 -15.18
C LEU A 98 -1.55 10.55 -15.69
N GLY A 99 -1.30 10.87 -16.97
CA GLY A 99 -1.82 12.05 -17.64
C GLY A 99 -3.35 12.09 -17.64
N ASP A 100 -4.00 11.03 -18.13
CA ASP A 100 -5.48 10.95 -18.11
C ASP A 100 -6.05 11.07 -16.67
N MET A 101 -5.34 10.54 -15.68
CA MET A 101 -5.72 10.70 -14.27
C MET A 101 -5.54 12.14 -13.78
N ALA A 102 -4.50 12.84 -14.22
CA ALA A 102 -4.29 14.25 -13.90
C ALA A 102 -5.44 15.11 -14.44
N ASP A 103 -5.92 14.83 -15.65
CA ASP A 103 -7.06 15.55 -16.23
C ASP A 103 -8.34 15.37 -15.41
N LYS A 104 -8.51 14.20 -14.76
CA LYS A 104 -9.68 13.87 -13.95
C LYS A 104 -9.60 14.35 -12.49
N TYR A 105 -8.44 14.24 -11.87
CA TYR A 105 -8.24 14.50 -10.43
C TYR A 105 -7.52 15.83 -10.13
N GLY A 106 -7.00 16.49 -11.16
CA GLY A 106 -6.27 17.75 -11.07
C GLY A 106 -4.74 17.59 -11.04
N PRO A 107 -4.00 18.70 -10.99
CA PRO A 107 -2.55 18.74 -11.18
C PRO A 107 -1.75 18.03 -10.07
N ILE A 108 -2.37 17.80 -8.91
CA ILE A 108 -1.78 17.12 -7.75
C ILE A 108 -2.76 16.07 -7.25
N PHE A 109 -2.36 14.80 -7.28
CA PHE A 109 -3.16 13.71 -6.74
C PHE A 109 -2.29 12.60 -6.17
N CYS A 110 -2.85 11.80 -5.26
CA CYS A 110 -2.16 10.66 -4.65
C CYS A 110 -2.64 9.35 -5.27
N VAL A 111 -1.72 8.47 -5.66
CA VAL A 111 -2.02 7.09 -6.03
C VAL A 111 -1.33 6.11 -5.07
N ARG A 112 -1.76 4.86 -5.08
CA ARG A 112 -1.16 3.82 -4.24
C ARG A 112 -0.74 2.64 -5.10
N LEU A 113 0.56 2.38 -5.10
CA LEU A 113 1.22 1.31 -5.82
C LEU A 113 1.44 0.15 -4.83
N GLY A 114 0.46 -0.76 -4.76
CA GLY A 114 0.38 -1.77 -3.70
C GLY A 114 0.32 -1.12 -2.32
N LEU A 115 1.34 -1.38 -1.50
CA LEU A 115 1.47 -0.85 -0.13
C LEU A 115 2.09 0.56 -0.07
N LYS A 116 2.76 1.02 -1.13
CA LYS A 116 3.42 2.33 -1.17
C LYS A 116 2.47 3.39 -1.73
N ARG A 117 2.50 4.60 -1.14
CA ARG A 117 1.78 5.77 -1.67
C ARG A 117 2.73 6.58 -2.54
N ALA A 118 2.26 7.01 -3.71
CA ALA A 118 2.97 7.90 -4.61
C ALA A 118 2.17 9.19 -4.81
N LEU A 119 2.85 10.32 -4.74
CA LEU A 119 2.28 11.62 -5.11
C LEU A 119 2.59 11.85 -6.59
N VAL A 120 1.57 12.16 -7.38
CA VAL A 120 1.69 12.49 -8.79
C VAL A 120 1.51 13.99 -8.93
N VAL A 121 2.48 14.62 -9.59
CA VAL A 121 2.49 16.05 -9.89
C VAL A 121 2.54 16.20 -11.40
N SER A 122 1.60 16.94 -11.95
CA SER A 122 1.40 17.11 -13.41
C SER A 122 1.31 18.58 -13.85
N GLY A 123 1.47 19.53 -12.93
CA GLY A 123 1.55 20.97 -13.23
C GLY A 123 2.97 21.52 -13.06
N TRP A 124 3.38 22.44 -13.93
CA TRP A 124 4.73 23.02 -13.90
C TRP A 124 4.95 23.91 -12.68
N GLU A 125 3.92 24.63 -12.22
CA GLU A 125 3.96 25.50 -11.05
C GLU A 125 4.29 24.70 -9.80
N VAL A 126 3.62 23.56 -9.64
CA VAL A 126 3.79 22.66 -8.50
C VAL A 126 5.13 21.94 -8.60
N ALA A 127 5.50 21.46 -9.79
CA ALA A 127 6.80 20.84 -10.00
C ALA A 127 7.95 21.80 -9.66
N LYS A 128 7.82 23.07 -10.05
CA LYS A 128 8.77 24.12 -9.69
C LYS A 128 8.88 24.25 -8.18
N GLU A 129 7.78 24.38 -7.45
CA GLU A 129 7.80 24.47 -5.99
C GLU A 129 8.42 23.22 -5.31
N CYS A 130 8.17 22.02 -5.86
CA CYS A 130 8.79 20.77 -5.39
C CYS A 130 10.31 20.77 -5.57
N TYR A 131 10.82 21.28 -6.70
CA TYR A 131 12.25 21.25 -7.03
C TYR A 131 13.02 22.51 -6.60
N THR A 132 12.34 23.60 -6.23
CA THR A 132 12.99 24.82 -5.74
C THR A 132 12.87 24.97 -4.22
N THR A 133 11.64 24.93 -3.69
CA THR A 133 11.38 25.28 -2.28
C THR A 133 11.48 24.06 -1.38
N ASN A 134 11.14 22.88 -1.89
CA ASN A 134 11.12 21.63 -1.13
C ASN A 134 12.13 20.60 -1.67
N ASP A 135 13.14 21.06 -2.39
CA ASP A 135 14.16 20.27 -3.08
C ASP A 135 14.76 19.17 -2.19
N LYS A 136 15.13 19.48 -0.94
CA LYS A 136 15.74 18.55 0.02
C LYS A 136 14.83 17.36 0.35
N VAL A 137 13.52 17.58 0.41
CA VAL A 137 12.55 16.52 0.73
C VAL A 137 12.37 15.59 -0.47
N PHE A 138 12.34 16.15 -1.68
CA PHE A 138 12.16 15.40 -2.93
C PHE A 138 13.47 14.84 -3.52
N ALA A 139 14.63 15.30 -3.04
CA ALA A 139 15.94 14.78 -3.44
C ALA A 139 16.19 13.34 -2.94
N THR A 140 15.43 12.89 -1.93
CA THR A 140 15.55 11.52 -1.42
C THR A 140 14.97 10.51 -2.41
N ARG A 141 15.79 9.56 -2.87
CA ARG A 141 15.35 8.47 -3.75
C ARG A 141 14.76 7.31 -2.93
N PRO A 142 13.61 6.72 -3.33
CA PRO A 142 13.02 5.61 -2.61
C PRO A 142 13.91 4.37 -2.71
N ARG A 143 14.30 3.81 -1.56
CA ARG A 143 15.07 2.55 -1.52
C ARG A 143 14.21 1.39 -2.01
N SER A 144 14.73 0.64 -2.97
CA SER A 144 14.15 -0.63 -3.45
C SER A 144 15.27 -1.64 -3.65
N LEU A 145 14.95 -2.94 -3.57
CA LEU A 145 15.93 -4.00 -3.81
C LEU A 145 16.48 -3.94 -5.24
N ALA A 146 15.63 -3.60 -6.21
CA ALA A 146 16.06 -3.40 -7.59
C ALA A 146 17.10 -2.28 -7.71
N ILE A 147 16.84 -1.13 -7.07
CA ILE A 147 17.79 0.00 -7.03
C ILE A 147 19.08 -0.39 -6.30
N LYS A 148 18.99 -1.19 -5.23
CA LYS A 148 20.17 -1.69 -4.50
C LYS A 148 21.04 -2.58 -5.40
N LEU A 149 20.42 -3.48 -6.15
CA LEU A 149 21.11 -4.42 -7.02
C LEU A 149 21.71 -3.71 -8.24
N MET A 150 20.93 -2.89 -8.94
CA MET A 150 21.40 -2.11 -10.09
C MET A 150 22.44 -1.06 -9.71
N GLY A 151 22.27 -0.47 -8.52
CA GLY A 151 23.15 0.57 -8.02
C GLY A 151 24.36 0.05 -7.26
N TYR A 152 24.69 -1.25 -7.35
CA TYR A 152 25.81 -1.89 -6.64
C TYR A 152 25.92 -1.47 -5.16
N ASP A 153 24.83 -1.62 -4.41
CA ASP A 153 24.71 -1.18 -3.02
C ASP A 153 25.16 0.29 -2.81
N HIS A 154 24.60 1.19 -3.62
CA HIS A 154 24.90 2.63 -3.63
C HIS A 154 26.26 3.03 -4.24
N GLY A 155 26.97 2.13 -4.91
CA GLY A 155 28.16 2.45 -5.71
C GLY A 155 27.88 3.19 -7.03
N SER A 156 26.61 3.22 -7.50
CA SER A 156 26.21 4.03 -8.64
C SER A 156 25.66 5.39 -8.19
N PHE A 157 26.27 6.49 -8.63
CA PHE A 157 25.85 7.85 -8.27
C PHE A 157 24.40 8.16 -8.71
N VAL A 158 23.91 7.56 -9.81
CA VAL A 158 22.53 7.73 -10.33
C VAL A 158 21.47 7.29 -9.31
N PHE A 159 21.81 6.29 -8.50
CA PHE A 159 20.92 5.68 -7.51
C PHE A 159 21.34 5.98 -6.06
N ALA A 160 22.40 6.76 -5.86
CA ALA A 160 22.88 7.15 -4.56
C ALA A 160 21.90 8.13 -3.86
N PRO A 161 21.73 8.04 -2.54
CA PRO A 161 21.01 9.06 -1.79
C PRO A 161 21.75 10.40 -1.88
N CYS A 162 20.99 11.51 -1.91
CA CYS A 162 21.54 12.86 -1.94
C CYS A 162 22.42 13.10 -0.70
N GLY A 163 23.73 13.28 -0.90
CA GLY A 163 24.74 13.43 0.15
C GLY A 163 26.11 13.80 -0.45
N PRO A 164 27.17 13.93 0.37
CA PRO A 164 28.49 14.38 -0.10
C PRO A 164 29.02 13.55 -1.27
N TYR A 165 28.93 12.22 -1.16
CA TYR A 165 29.31 11.30 -2.24
C TYR A 165 28.60 11.57 -3.57
N TRP A 166 27.30 11.86 -3.54
CA TRP A 166 26.53 12.15 -4.75
C TRP A 166 26.96 13.47 -5.39
N SER A 167 27.22 14.50 -4.58
CA SER A 167 27.68 15.79 -5.07
C SER A 167 29.08 15.70 -5.70
N ASP A 168 29.99 14.99 -5.06
CA ASP A 168 31.37 14.81 -5.54
C ASP A 168 31.40 14.01 -6.85
N ALA A 169 30.60 12.93 -6.92
CA ALA A 169 30.46 12.14 -8.14
C ALA A 169 29.89 12.95 -9.30
N LEU A 170 28.85 13.76 -9.06
CA LEU A 170 28.31 14.66 -10.08
C LEU A 170 29.32 15.73 -10.52
N MET A 171 30.12 16.26 -9.60
CA MET A 171 31.15 17.23 -9.95
C MET A 171 32.18 16.63 -10.91
N ILE A 172 32.65 15.41 -10.60
CA ILE A 172 33.62 14.68 -11.44
C ILE A 172 32.99 14.32 -12.79
N ASP A 173 31.80 13.74 -12.80
CA ASP A 173 31.12 13.35 -14.04
C ASP A 173 30.83 14.55 -14.93
N LEU A 174 30.39 15.67 -14.36
CA LEU A 174 30.15 16.89 -15.11
C LEU A 174 31.46 17.46 -15.67
N HIS A 175 32.53 17.46 -14.87
CA HIS A 175 33.84 17.88 -15.33
C HIS A 175 34.35 17.00 -16.48
N LEU A 176 34.22 15.68 -16.36
CA LEU A 176 34.59 14.74 -17.42
C LEU A 176 33.74 14.94 -18.67
N ALA A 177 32.43 15.12 -18.52
CA ALA A 177 31.52 15.34 -19.65
C ALA A 177 31.85 16.62 -20.44
N PHE A 178 32.24 17.71 -19.74
CA PHE A 178 32.65 18.96 -20.40
C PHE A 178 34.11 18.96 -20.87
N SER A 179 34.96 18.13 -20.28
CA SER A 179 36.36 17.98 -20.71
C SER A 179 36.50 16.97 -21.85
N PHE A 180 35.46 16.18 -22.12
CA PHE A 180 35.45 15.21 -23.21
C PHE A 180 35.46 15.94 -24.57
N PRO A 181 36.45 15.68 -25.43
CA PRO A 181 36.52 16.30 -26.75
C PRO A 181 35.28 15.94 -27.59
N GLN A 182 34.58 16.95 -28.10
CA GLN A 182 33.30 16.76 -28.80
C GLN A 182 33.46 15.94 -30.10
N ASP A 183 34.65 15.95 -30.70
CA ASP A 183 35.05 15.13 -31.84
C ASP A 183 35.06 13.63 -31.51
N GLU A 184 35.52 13.24 -30.32
CA GLU A 184 35.52 11.85 -29.88
C GLU A 184 34.10 11.34 -29.58
N TYR A 185 33.23 12.20 -29.05
CA TYR A 185 31.81 11.90 -28.84
C TYR A 185 31.08 11.58 -30.15
N ASN A 186 31.34 12.36 -31.21
CA ASN A 186 30.71 12.15 -32.52
C ASN A 186 31.17 10.83 -33.18
N ILE A 187 32.43 10.44 -32.98
CA ILE A 187 32.98 9.15 -33.43
C ILE A 187 32.28 7.98 -32.70
N TRP A 188 32.10 8.09 -31.39
CA TRP A 188 31.35 7.11 -30.61
C TRP A 188 29.89 6.98 -31.06
N GLN A 189 29.20 8.08 -31.37
CA GLN A 189 27.81 8.03 -31.87
C GLN A 189 27.72 7.36 -33.27
N GLN A 190 28.69 7.59 -34.15
CA GLN A 190 28.75 6.92 -35.45
C GLN A 190 28.98 5.41 -35.32
N SER A 191 29.80 4.99 -34.35
CA SER A 191 30.02 3.57 -34.05
C SER A 191 28.72 2.87 -33.64
N ILE A 192 27.89 3.50 -32.80
CA ILE A 192 26.67 2.88 -32.25
C ILE A 192 25.54 2.84 -33.29
N GLY A 193 25.48 3.80 -34.22
CA GLY A 193 24.45 3.85 -35.28
C GLY A 193 24.74 2.99 -36.51
N SER A 194 25.90 2.32 -36.58
CA SER A 194 26.30 1.46 -37.71
C SER A 194 26.10 -0.05 -37.46
N SER A 195 25.51 -0.41 -36.31
CA SER A 195 25.15 -1.78 -35.90
C SER A 195 23.68 -2.05 -36.14
#